data_AF-A0AA89TRU1-F1
#
_entry.id   AF-A0AA89TRU1-F1
#
_cell.length_a   1.000
_cell.length_b   1.000
_cell.length_c   1.000
_cell.angle_alpha   90.00
_cell.angle_beta   90.00
_cell.angle_gamma   90.00
#
_symmetry.space_group_name_H-M   'P 1'
#
loop_
_entity.id
_entity.type
_entity.pdbx_description
1 polymer ?
#
loop_
_entity_poly.entity_id
_entity_poly.type
_entity_poly.pdbx_seq_one_letter_code
_entity_poly.pdbx_strand_id
1 'polypeptide(L)' 'MVVCEGLPGGGDPGRLSDYDTVATSLALLGDAELRELVDRATPLGTGIGGSSARLHVSGTPVR' A
#
# COMPACT_ATOMS: atom_id res chain seq x y z
N MET A 1 5.29 16.80 -0.86
CA MET A 1 3.92 16.59 -0.35
C MET A 1 2.98 16.72 -1.53
N VAL A 2 2.74 15.62 -2.25
CA VAL A 2 1.70 15.60 -3.27
C VAL A 2 0.40 15.61 -2.47
N VAL A 3 -0.34 16.71 -2.54
CA VAL A 3 -1.72 16.73 -2.08
C VAL A 3 -2.54 16.11 -3.20
N CYS A 4 -3.11 14.92 -2.97
CA CYS A 4 -4.20 14.42 -3.80
C CYS A 4 -5.44 15.29 -3.54
N GLU A 5 -5.43 16.51 -4.09
CA GLU A 5 -6.63 17.35 -4.16
C GLU A 5 -7.68 16.58 -4.95
N GLY A 6 -8.79 16.26 -4.28
CA GLY A 6 -9.86 15.42 -4.82
C GLY A 6 -10.35 15.93 -6.18
N LEU A 7 -10.02 15.20 -7.24
CA LEU A 7 -10.73 15.30 -8.51
C LEU A 7 -12.19 14.89 -8.27
N PRO A 8 -13.16 15.55 -8.93
CA PRO A 8 -14.59 15.28 -8.75
C PRO A 8 -15.01 13.95 -9.44
N GLY A 9 -14.42 12.85 -9.01
CA GLY A 9 -14.87 11.48 -9.26
C GLY A 9 -15.20 10.87 -7.92
N GLY A 10 -16.40 10.29 -7.76
CA GLY A 10 -16.99 9.87 -6.48
C GLY A 10 -16.27 8.74 -5.76
N GLY A 11 -15.03 8.95 -5.34
CA GLY A 11 -14.29 8.10 -4.43
C GLY A 11 -14.49 8.55 -2.98
N ASP A 12 -14.49 7.59 -2.08
CA ASP A 12 -14.58 7.80 -0.63
C ASP A 12 -13.32 8.56 -0.19
N PRO A 13 -13.42 9.78 0.39
CA PRO A 13 -12.26 10.60 0.71
C PRO A 13 -11.31 9.90 1.69
N GLY A 14 -11.84 9.05 2.58
CA GLY A 14 -11.04 8.19 3.46
C GLY A 14 -10.19 7.20 2.68
N ARG A 15 -10.75 6.53 1.65
CA ARG A 15 -10.00 5.59 0.82
C ARG A 15 -8.91 6.29 0.02
N LEU A 16 -9.19 7.47 -0.53
CA LEU A 16 -8.17 8.24 -1.25
C LEU A 16 -7.02 8.67 -0.33
N SER A 17 -7.32 9.11 0.89
CA SER A 17 -6.30 9.45 1.89
C SER A 17 -5.45 8.25 2.32
N ASP A 18 -6.08 7.07 2.47
CA ASP A 18 -5.36 5.83 2.76
C ASP A 18 -4.42 5.45 1.62
N TYR A 19 -4.87 5.55 0.36
CA TYR A 19 -4.03 5.28 -0.80
C TYR A 19 -2.84 6.23 -0.89
N ASP A 20 -3.05 7.53 -0.70
CA ASP A 20 -1.96 8.53 -0.72
C ASP A 20 -0.93 8.25 0.37
N THR A 21 -1.39 7.97 1.59
CA THR A 21 -0.53 7.65 2.73
C THR A 21 0.29 6.39 2.48
N VAL A 22 -0.36 5.32 2.01
CA VAL A 22 0.31 4.04 1.70
C VAL A 22 1.31 4.23 0.58
N ALA A 23 0.90 4.85 -0.53
CA ALA A 23 1.75 5.05 -1.70
C ALA A 23 2.99 5.89 -1.35
N THR A 24 2.81 6.98 -0.61
CA THR A 24 3.91 7.82 -0.13
C THR A 24 4.85 7.02 0.78
N SER A 25 4.30 6.24 1.72
CA SER A 25 5.11 5.43 2.65
C SER A 25 5.96 4.38 1.92
N LEU A 26 5.39 3.71 0.92
CA LEU A 26 6.11 2.69 0.13
C LEU A 26 7.16 3.32 -0.80
N ALA A 27 6.87 4.49 -1.38
CA ALA A 27 7.80 5.18 -2.29
C ALA A 27 9.07 5.70 -1.59
N LEU A 28 9.05 5.83 -0.26
CA LEU A 28 10.22 6.21 0.54
C LEU A 28 11.16 5.02 0.82
N LEU A 29 10.73 3.78 0.56
CA LEU A 29 11.52 2.57 0.82
C LEU A 29 12.32 2.16 -0.43
N GLY A 30 13.57 1.75 -0.22
CA GLY A 30 14.37 1.10 -1.26
C GLY A 30 14.01 -0.38 -1.44
N ASP A 31 14.55 -1.02 -2.47
CA ASP A 31 14.22 -2.42 -2.80
C ASP A 31 14.54 -3.41 -1.68
N ALA A 32 15.63 -3.19 -0.93
CA ALA A 32 16.00 -4.04 0.20
C ALA A 32 14.98 -3.93 1.35
N GLU A 33 14.59 -2.71 1.71
CA GLU A 33 13.57 -2.46 2.74
C GLU A 33 12.21 -3.03 2.32
N LEU A 34 11.84 -2.87 1.04
CA LEU A 34 10.62 -3.47 0.49
C LEU A 34 10.67 -5.00 0.54
N ARG A 35 11.83 -5.60 0.23
CA ARG A 35 12.03 -7.05 0.34
C ARG A 35 11.83 -7.52 1.78
N GLU A 36 12.45 -6.87 2.76
CA GLU A 36 12.30 -7.24 4.18
C GLU A 36 10.88 -7.03 4.68
N LEU A 37 10.20 -5.99 4.21
CA LEU A 37 8.79 -5.75 4.54
C LEU A 37 7.89 -6.89 4.04
N VAL A 38 8.10 -7.34 2.80
CA VAL A 38 7.34 -8.44 2.19
C VAL A 38 7.71 -9.79 2.82
N ASP A 39 8.99 -10.03 3.14
CA ASP A 39 9.44 -11.29 3.75
C ASP A 39 8.82 -11.52 5.13
N ARG A 40 8.63 -10.44 5.90
CA ARG A 40 7.96 -10.48 7.22
C ARG A 40 6.42 -10.49 7.14
N ALA A 41 5.85 -10.28 5.96
CA ALA A 41 4.40 -10.20 5.78
C ALA A 41 3.74 -11.57 5.86
N THR A 42 2.45 -11.61 6.25
CA THR A 42 1.72 -12.88 6.32
C THR A 42 1.32 -13.33 4.92
N PRO A 43 1.78 -14.48 4.38
CA PRO A 43 1.41 -14.92 3.05
C PRO A 43 -0.10 -15.18 2.96
N LEU A 44 -0.72 -14.75 1.86
CA LEU A 44 -2.15 -14.93 1.58
C LEU A 44 -2.42 -16.06 0.58
N GLY A 45 -1.36 -16.61 -0.02
CA GLY A 45 -1.43 -17.65 -1.04
C GLY A 45 -1.11 -17.12 -2.44
N THR A 46 -1.37 -17.95 -3.45
CA THR A 46 -1.11 -17.64 -4.86
C THR A 46 -2.40 -17.31 -5.61
N GLY A 47 -2.35 -16.30 -6.48
CA GLY A 47 -3.47 -15.87 -7.34
C GLY A 47 -3.01 -15.51 -8.75
N ILE A 48 -3.83 -14.77 -9.51
CA ILE A 48 -3.54 -14.36 -10.90
C ILE A 48 -2.22 -13.55 -11.00
N GLY A 49 -1.87 -12.81 -9.95
CA GLY A 49 -0.62 -12.04 -9.85
C GLY A 49 0.55 -12.80 -9.21
N GLY A 50 0.43 -14.10 -8.97
CA GLY A 50 1.43 -14.88 -8.22
C GLY A 50 1.19 -14.86 -6.71
N SER A 51 2.26 -15.02 -5.93
CA SER A 51 2.18 -15.05 -4.46
C SER A 51 1.93 -13.64 -3.90
N SER A 52 0.97 -13.53 -2.98
CA SER A 52 0.62 -12.29 -2.30
C SER A 52 0.78 -12.43 -0.78
N ALA A 53 0.92 -11.31 -0.09
CA ALA A 53 1.08 -11.26 1.35
C ALA A 53 0.37 -10.05 1.92
N ARG A 54 -0.07 -10.16 3.18
CA ARG A 54 -0.73 -9.08 3.90
C ARG A 54 0.28 -8.22 4.60
N LEU A 55 0.33 -6.95 4.20
CA LEU A 55 1.16 -5.92 4.81
C LEU A 55 0.31 -4.95 5.62
N HIS A 56 0.93 -4.28 6.57
CA HIS A 56 0.34 -3.16 7.29
C HIS A 56 1.25 -1.95 7.10
N VAL A 57 0.79 -0.99 6.31
CA VAL A 57 1.56 0.19 5.92
C VAL A 57 0.91 1.40 6.56
N SER A 58 1.61 2.07 7.47
CA SER A 58 1.12 3.29 8.14
C SER A 58 -0.27 3.15 8.78
N GLY A 59 -0.60 1.98 9.34
CA GLY A 59 -1.92 1.72 9.92
C GLY A 59 -2.93 1.07 8.97
N THR A 60 -2.61 0.98 7.68
CA THR A 60 -3.52 0.53 6.63
C THR A 60 -3.18 -0.89 6.17
N PRO A 61 -4.11 -1.85 6.26
CA PRO A 61 -3.87 -3.20 5.75
C PRO A 61 -3.95 -3.25 4.22
N VAL A 62 -2.91 -3.77 3.58
CA VAL A 62 -2.83 -3.96 2.12
C VAL A 62 -2.53 -5.43 1.79
N ARG A 63 -2.82 -5.84 0.55
CA ARG A 63 -2.73 -7.23 0.07
C ARG A 63 -1.89 -7.32 -1.20
#